data_AF-A0A7C4VXP2-F1
#
_entry.id   AF-A0A7C4VXP2-F1
#
_cell.length_a   1.000
_cell.length_b   1.000
_cell.length_c   1.000
_cell.angle_alpha   90.00
_cell.angle_beta   90.00
_cell.angle_gamma   90.00
#
_symmetry.space_group_name_H-M   'P 1'
#
loop_
_entity.id
_entity.type
_entity.pdbx_description
1 polymer ?
#
loop_
_entity_poly.entity_id
_entity_poly.type
_entity_poly.pdbx_seq_one_letter_code
_entity_poly.pdbx_strand_id
1 'polypeptide(L)'
;MALTCKQCGTNIPAPSEDQSWARCPNCQTVMNLSEAESFSDLSQVGAFLPPGMKLRRLSDGLQLTYNWFNPSYLGLAFMALVWTGAIVGGFNDFGWWLLVVPHFWVGVGMGAVALINLINRTRITITPDKLSIVHFPIPFPFYRRFDPILLKQLYVREVKHQHKSSVSYTYDLYVTTWSGRSHKLVSKIKATHLALALEKEIERFLGIKDQSMPGEFRWLSERENRQLWQTWQGLAKALSLKFDPGPFLEKSMVAGVYRGYNLQVAAFYSSQHRRACTRIQLAPASPPLEASPRFTPEDLPDLPLSSQQILSLLTSGDIPREKGAQIKVSADAQKIYYEHSQIIADVQQLRQMCDWVVNLAEGYAKLRAIGAEAVPALETLAAKPEHVLNAAARQLIQDIAADTTTRLGHQPDSFYCRRCLTRCAAHTGQVTLIKTVTYYGCRTCRQSRALLEWIGPVVAVLDSRMTEKWVEQAGAVRVNWLLQRVLFDFEAVEIVQASDEDIERFAVQVGNDTDPLRQPYYKEMSCRIGLSCHLSDNSLRVLRSIFGSVERGPLLADVSETATDDRREIEDQEQSVSGSIAAS
;
A
#
# COMPACT_ATOMS: atom_id res chain seq x y z
N MET A 1 -6.08 -39.80 -2.61
CA MET A 1 -7.56 -39.75 -2.53
C MET A 1 -8.12 -41.06 -3.08
N ALA A 2 -9.18 -41.62 -2.50
CA ALA A 2 -9.84 -42.81 -3.06
C ALA A 2 -10.64 -42.43 -4.31
N LEU A 3 -10.49 -43.19 -5.39
CA LEU A 3 -11.22 -42.98 -6.65
C LEU A 3 -12.49 -43.82 -6.64
N THR A 4 -13.59 -43.37 -7.26
CA THR A 4 -14.82 -44.17 -7.36
C THR A 4 -14.99 -44.63 -8.81
N CYS A 5 -15.20 -45.94 -9.02
CA CYS A 5 -15.38 -46.50 -10.36
C CYS A 5 -16.68 -45.99 -11.00
N LYS A 6 -16.58 -45.39 -12.20
CA LYS A 6 -17.77 -44.87 -12.92
C LYS A 6 -18.76 -45.96 -13.36
N GLN A 7 -18.30 -47.20 -13.53
CA GLN A 7 -19.12 -48.29 -14.04
C GLN A 7 -19.93 -48.99 -12.93
N CYS A 8 -19.36 -49.16 -11.74
CA CYS A 8 -19.98 -49.94 -10.66
C CYS A 8 -20.03 -49.23 -9.29
N GLY A 9 -19.50 -48.02 -9.17
CA GLY A 9 -19.50 -47.25 -7.93
C GLY A 9 -18.52 -47.73 -6.84
N THR A 10 -17.74 -48.78 -7.08
CA THR A 10 -16.77 -49.29 -6.10
C THR A 10 -15.61 -48.33 -5.89
N ASN A 11 -15.20 -48.14 -4.63
CA ASN A 11 -13.97 -47.41 -4.29
C ASN A 11 -12.75 -48.19 -4.78
N ILE A 12 -11.93 -47.52 -5.57
CA ILE A 12 -10.68 -47.99 -6.10
C ILE A 12 -9.57 -47.45 -5.17
N PRO A 13 -8.74 -48.33 -4.59
CA PRO A 13 -7.61 -47.90 -3.78
C PRO A 13 -6.70 -46.98 -4.58
N ALA A 14 -6.07 -46.02 -3.89
CA ALA A 14 -5.18 -45.07 -4.55
C ALA A 14 -4.07 -45.83 -5.29
N PRO A 15 -3.91 -45.62 -6.61
CA PRO A 15 -2.84 -46.24 -7.38
C PRO A 15 -1.48 -45.72 -6.88
N SER A 16 -0.42 -46.51 -7.08
CA SER A 16 0.96 -46.06 -6.81
C SER A 16 1.31 -44.86 -7.69
N GLU A 17 2.17 -43.97 -7.21
CA GLU A 17 2.52 -42.68 -7.83
C GLU A 17 2.95 -42.80 -9.31
N ASP A 18 3.48 -43.95 -9.74
CA ASP A 18 3.95 -44.20 -11.10
C ASP A 18 2.90 -44.78 -12.09
N GLN A 19 1.68 -45.10 -11.64
CA GLN A 19 0.67 -45.72 -12.51
C GLN A 19 -0.18 -44.66 -13.20
N SER A 20 -0.25 -44.72 -14.54
CA SER A 20 -1.12 -43.85 -15.37
C SER A 20 -2.52 -44.42 -15.57
N TRP A 21 -2.84 -45.60 -15.02
CA TRP A 21 -4.15 -46.21 -15.09
C TRP A 21 -4.49 -46.95 -13.79
N ALA A 22 -5.77 -47.07 -13.48
CA ALA A 22 -6.28 -47.86 -12.37
C ALA A 22 -7.35 -48.82 -12.86
N ARG A 23 -7.34 -50.07 -12.38
CA ARG A 23 -8.35 -51.07 -12.70
C ARG A 23 -9.31 -51.21 -11.53
N CYS A 24 -10.61 -51.13 -11.80
CA CYS A 24 -11.61 -51.33 -10.75
C CYS A 24 -11.56 -52.79 -10.25
N PRO A 25 -11.39 -53.02 -8.94
CA PRO A 25 -11.34 -54.39 -8.41
C PRO A 25 -12.65 -55.16 -8.59
N ASN A 26 -13.78 -54.45 -8.70
CA ASN A 26 -15.11 -55.06 -8.82
C ASN A 26 -15.49 -55.38 -10.27
N CYS A 27 -15.53 -54.38 -11.15
CA CYS A 27 -15.99 -54.57 -12.54
C CYS A 27 -14.86 -54.67 -13.58
N GLN A 28 -13.59 -54.63 -13.16
CA GLN A 28 -12.40 -54.72 -14.03
C GLN A 28 -12.25 -53.61 -15.09
N THR A 29 -13.10 -52.57 -15.07
CA THR A 29 -12.95 -51.38 -15.92
C THR A 29 -11.60 -50.71 -15.67
N VAL A 30 -10.83 -50.52 -16.74
CA VAL A 30 -9.56 -49.77 -16.72
C VAL A 30 -9.88 -48.28 -16.90
N MET A 31 -9.35 -47.44 -16.03
CA MET A 31 -9.52 -45.99 -16.05
C MET A 31 -8.15 -45.34 -16.23
N ASN A 32 -8.04 -44.34 -17.10
CA ASN A 32 -6.81 -43.57 -17.27
C ASN A 32 -6.74 -42.47 -16.18
N LEU A 33 -5.66 -42.45 -15.40
CA LEU A 33 -5.45 -41.52 -14.28
C LEU A 33 -4.98 -40.14 -14.76
N SER A 34 -4.36 -40.04 -15.93
CA SER A 34 -4.02 -38.73 -16.51
C SER A 34 -5.29 -37.96 -16.93
N GLU A 35 -6.35 -38.67 -17.31
CA GLU A 35 -7.68 -38.07 -17.44
C GLU A 35 -8.22 -37.66 -16.07
N ALA A 36 -8.03 -38.48 -15.01
CA ALA A 36 -8.47 -38.20 -13.64
C ALA A 36 -7.86 -36.90 -13.04
N GLU A 37 -6.58 -36.63 -13.29
CA GLU A 37 -5.88 -35.41 -12.87
C GLU A 37 -6.37 -34.16 -13.64
N SER A 38 -6.78 -34.32 -14.90
CA SER A 38 -7.49 -33.26 -15.64
C SER A 38 -8.80 -32.83 -14.96
N PHE A 39 -9.40 -33.63 -14.07
CA PHE A 39 -10.61 -33.27 -13.34
C PHE A 39 -10.35 -32.47 -12.06
N SER A 40 -9.15 -32.51 -11.45
CA SER A 40 -8.85 -31.70 -10.24
C SER A 40 -8.74 -30.21 -10.56
N ASP A 41 -8.27 -29.86 -11.76
CA ASP A 41 -8.17 -28.48 -12.24
C ASP A 41 -9.53 -27.76 -12.35
N LEU A 42 -10.62 -28.51 -12.48
CA LEU A 42 -11.96 -27.94 -12.63
C LEU A 42 -12.60 -27.55 -11.30
N SER A 43 -12.19 -28.16 -10.19
CA SER A 43 -12.54 -27.67 -8.86
C SER A 43 -11.99 -26.25 -8.65
N GLN A 44 -10.81 -25.96 -9.23
CA GLN A 44 -10.27 -24.61 -9.25
C GLN A 44 -11.11 -23.67 -10.12
N VAL A 45 -11.52 -24.08 -11.34
CA VAL A 45 -12.41 -23.26 -12.19
C VAL A 45 -13.71 -22.91 -11.46
N GLY A 46 -14.29 -23.86 -10.72
CA GLY A 46 -15.47 -23.64 -9.88
C GLY A 46 -15.28 -22.55 -8.82
N ALA A 47 -14.09 -22.45 -8.21
CA ALA A 47 -13.75 -21.43 -7.23
C ALA A 47 -13.68 -20.00 -7.82
N PHE A 48 -13.46 -19.88 -9.14
CA PHE A 48 -13.36 -18.59 -9.84
C PHE A 48 -14.64 -18.18 -10.60
N LEU A 49 -15.72 -18.95 -10.48
CA LEU A 49 -17.00 -18.56 -11.07
C LEU A 49 -17.56 -17.32 -10.34
N PRO A 50 -18.14 -16.33 -11.03
CA PRO A 50 -18.73 -15.17 -10.41
C PRO A 50 -19.86 -15.60 -9.48
N PRO A 51 -20.19 -14.76 -8.50
CA PRO A 51 -21.38 -14.95 -7.69
C PRO A 51 -22.60 -15.23 -8.58
N GLY A 52 -23.26 -16.36 -8.32
CA GLY A 52 -24.46 -16.77 -9.03
C GLY A 52 -24.25 -17.63 -10.28
N MET A 53 -23.00 -17.92 -10.69
CA MET A 53 -22.68 -18.87 -11.77
C MET A 53 -22.19 -20.19 -11.17
N LYS A 54 -22.62 -21.31 -11.75
CA LYS A 54 -22.26 -22.67 -11.34
C LYS A 54 -21.97 -23.51 -12.57
N LEU A 55 -20.78 -24.06 -12.65
CA LEU A 55 -20.39 -25.03 -13.67
C LEU A 55 -20.45 -26.42 -13.04
N ARG A 56 -21.19 -27.34 -13.65
CA ARG A 56 -21.31 -28.74 -13.23
C ARG A 56 -21.00 -29.62 -14.42
N ARG A 57 -20.00 -30.50 -14.31
CA ARG A 57 -19.87 -31.62 -15.25
C ARG A 57 -20.87 -32.70 -14.85
N LEU A 58 -21.71 -33.09 -15.80
CA LEU A 58 -22.58 -34.25 -15.74
C LEU A 58 -21.80 -35.46 -16.29
N SER A 59 -22.30 -36.68 -16.08
CA SER A 59 -21.67 -37.90 -16.63
C SER A 59 -21.57 -37.88 -18.16
N ASP A 60 -22.48 -37.17 -18.81
CA ASP A 60 -22.68 -37.08 -20.25
C ASP A 60 -22.55 -35.64 -20.79
N GLY A 61 -22.09 -34.68 -19.98
CA GLY A 61 -22.24 -33.28 -20.33
C GLY A 61 -21.51 -32.26 -19.47
N LEU A 62 -21.56 -31.02 -19.90
CA LEU A 62 -21.24 -29.82 -19.14
C LEU A 62 -22.54 -29.02 -18.95
N GLN A 63 -22.83 -28.61 -17.73
CA GLN A 63 -23.97 -27.79 -17.37
C GLN A 63 -23.50 -26.50 -16.71
N LEU A 64 -23.73 -25.38 -17.36
CA LEU A 64 -23.51 -24.06 -16.81
C LEU A 64 -24.85 -23.47 -16.37
N THR A 65 -24.98 -23.07 -15.12
CA THR A 65 -26.17 -22.36 -14.60
C THR A 65 -25.76 -20.99 -14.11
N TYR A 66 -26.46 -19.92 -14.49
CA TYR A 66 -26.26 -18.60 -13.87
C TYR A 66 -27.57 -17.88 -13.57
N ASN A 67 -27.58 -17.13 -12.46
CA ASN A 67 -28.73 -16.36 -11.98
C ASN A 67 -28.81 -15.01 -12.70
N TRP A 68 -30.03 -14.55 -13.01
CA TRP A 68 -30.25 -13.20 -13.57
C TRP A 68 -30.35 -12.12 -12.50
N PHE A 69 -30.43 -12.53 -11.23
CA PHE A 69 -30.64 -11.66 -10.08
C PHE A 69 -29.67 -10.48 -10.09
N ASN A 70 -30.25 -9.28 -10.12
CA ASN A 70 -29.55 -8.03 -9.91
C ASN A 70 -30.37 -7.21 -8.90
N PRO A 71 -29.78 -6.75 -7.78
CA PRO A 71 -30.49 -5.98 -6.76
C PRO A 71 -31.26 -4.77 -7.28
N SER A 72 -30.85 -4.17 -8.40
CA SER A 72 -31.59 -3.05 -9.02
C SER A 72 -33.03 -3.43 -9.39
N TYR A 73 -33.31 -4.70 -9.68
CA TYR A 73 -34.67 -5.16 -9.99
C TYR A 73 -35.57 -5.24 -8.75
N LEU A 74 -35.03 -5.26 -7.53
CA LEU A 74 -35.85 -5.10 -6.31
C LEU A 74 -36.45 -3.70 -6.25
N GLY A 75 -35.66 -2.67 -6.55
CA GLY A 75 -36.14 -1.31 -6.66
C GLY A 75 -37.19 -1.15 -7.77
N LEU A 76 -36.97 -1.77 -8.93
CA LEU A 76 -37.95 -1.77 -10.02
C LEU A 76 -39.26 -2.48 -9.63
N ALA A 77 -39.18 -3.61 -8.92
CA ALA A 77 -40.35 -4.33 -8.44
C ALA A 77 -41.16 -3.49 -7.42
N PHE A 78 -40.47 -2.85 -6.48
CA PHE A 78 -41.10 -1.93 -5.52
C PHE A 78 -41.78 -0.75 -6.23
N MET A 79 -41.08 -0.11 -7.17
CA MET A 79 -41.64 1.00 -7.95
C MET A 79 -42.85 0.56 -8.77
N ALA A 80 -42.79 -0.62 -9.41
CA ALA A 80 -43.92 -1.18 -10.15
C ALA A 80 -45.14 -1.40 -9.22
N LEU A 81 -44.93 -1.92 -8.02
CA LEU A 81 -45.99 -2.12 -7.03
C LEU A 81 -46.63 -0.80 -6.59
N VAL A 82 -45.82 0.20 -6.22
CA VAL A 82 -46.32 1.52 -5.81
C VAL A 82 -47.05 2.22 -6.97
N TRP A 83 -46.48 2.19 -8.17
CA TRP A 83 -47.05 2.79 -9.36
C TRP A 83 -48.41 2.18 -9.71
N THR A 84 -48.49 0.86 -9.79
CA THR A 84 -49.74 0.14 -10.08
C THR A 84 -50.77 0.37 -8.96
N GLY A 85 -50.34 0.40 -7.70
CA GLY A 85 -51.21 0.69 -6.56
C GLY A 85 -51.80 2.11 -6.59
N ALA A 86 -50.97 3.12 -6.89
CA ALA A 86 -51.42 4.50 -7.02
C ALA A 86 -52.42 4.67 -8.16
N ILE A 87 -52.18 3.99 -9.29
CA ILE A 87 -53.12 3.96 -10.41
C ILE A 87 -54.46 3.36 -9.95
N VAL A 88 -54.46 2.18 -9.34
CA VAL A 88 -55.71 1.51 -8.88
C VAL A 88 -56.43 2.34 -7.80
N GLY A 89 -55.72 2.97 -6.88
CA GLY A 89 -56.32 3.82 -5.84
C GLY A 89 -56.94 5.10 -6.39
N GLY A 90 -56.42 5.64 -7.50
CA GLY A 90 -56.95 6.83 -8.18
C GLY A 90 -58.13 6.58 -9.13
N PHE A 91 -58.58 5.33 -9.30
CA PHE A 91 -59.65 4.98 -10.25
C PHE A 91 -61.05 5.49 -9.88
N ASN A 92 -61.25 6.05 -8.68
CA ASN A 92 -62.58 6.38 -8.18
C ASN A 92 -63.18 7.66 -8.79
N ASP A 93 -62.40 8.54 -9.43
CA ASP A 93 -62.88 9.78 -10.04
C ASP A 93 -62.84 9.73 -11.58
N PHE A 94 -64.03 9.66 -12.18
CA PHE A 94 -64.31 9.14 -13.52
C PHE A 94 -64.10 10.17 -14.64
N GLY A 95 -63.18 9.87 -15.59
CA GLY A 95 -63.02 10.63 -16.84
C GLY A 95 -61.77 10.28 -17.67
N TRP A 96 -60.74 9.68 -17.06
CA TRP A 96 -59.41 9.51 -17.68
C TRP A 96 -59.06 8.08 -18.13
N TRP A 97 -60.04 7.18 -18.25
CA TRP A 97 -59.83 5.75 -18.52
C TRP A 97 -58.89 5.43 -19.69
N LEU A 98 -58.98 6.20 -20.78
CA LEU A 98 -58.12 6.06 -21.95
C LEU A 98 -56.64 6.34 -21.66
N LEU A 99 -56.34 7.23 -20.70
CA LEU A 99 -54.97 7.47 -20.26
C LEU A 99 -54.54 6.45 -19.21
N VAL A 100 -55.42 6.08 -18.28
CA VAL A 100 -55.02 5.30 -17.12
C VAL A 100 -54.74 3.83 -17.46
N VAL A 101 -55.54 3.20 -18.33
CA VAL A 101 -55.39 1.78 -18.69
C VAL A 101 -54.01 1.45 -19.28
N PRO A 102 -53.45 2.21 -20.24
CA PRO A 102 -52.08 1.98 -20.72
C PRO A 102 -51.02 2.07 -19.61
N HIS A 103 -51.12 3.03 -18.69
CA HIS A 103 -50.14 3.21 -17.62
C HIS A 103 -50.20 2.08 -16.58
N PHE A 104 -51.38 1.52 -16.34
CA PHE A 104 -51.53 0.30 -15.53
C PHE A 104 -50.76 -0.87 -16.14
N TRP A 105 -50.93 -1.11 -17.45
CA TRP A 105 -50.21 -2.18 -18.16
C TRP A 105 -48.70 -1.95 -18.21
N VAL A 106 -48.23 -0.70 -18.26
CA VAL A 106 -46.81 -0.38 -18.09
C VAL A 106 -46.31 -0.83 -16.71
N GLY A 107 -47.04 -0.53 -15.64
CA GLY A 107 -46.70 -0.97 -14.28
C GLY A 107 -46.65 -2.49 -14.15
N VAL A 108 -47.65 -3.19 -14.68
CA VAL A 108 -47.70 -4.67 -14.73
C VAL A 108 -46.51 -5.22 -15.53
N GLY A 109 -46.20 -4.65 -16.69
CA GLY A 109 -45.06 -5.04 -17.52
C GLY A 109 -43.73 -4.84 -16.80
N MET A 110 -43.53 -3.71 -16.12
CA MET A 110 -42.35 -3.46 -15.30
C MET A 110 -42.22 -4.49 -14.16
N GLY A 111 -43.32 -4.81 -13.48
CA GLY A 111 -43.36 -5.83 -12.44
C GLY A 111 -42.99 -7.22 -12.98
N ALA A 112 -43.54 -7.61 -14.13
CA ALA A 112 -43.21 -8.87 -14.79
C ALA A 112 -41.73 -8.95 -15.18
N VAL A 113 -41.17 -7.88 -15.76
CA VAL A 113 -39.74 -7.81 -16.11
C VAL A 113 -38.87 -7.91 -14.86
N ALA A 114 -39.23 -7.20 -13.78
CA ALA A 114 -38.50 -7.27 -12.52
C ALA A 114 -38.52 -8.69 -11.94
N LEU A 115 -39.69 -9.32 -11.89
CA LEU A 115 -39.87 -10.68 -11.37
C LEU A 115 -39.07 -11.71 -12.18
N ILE A 116 -39.12 -11.64 -13.51
CA ILE A 116 -38.33 -12.49 -14.41
C ILE A 116 -36.85 -12.36 -14.08
N ASN A 117 -36.31 -11.14 -13.98
CA ASN A 117 -34.88 -10.97 -13.72
C ASN A 117 -34.46 -11.33 -12.28
N LEU A 118 -35.37 -11.23 -11.31
CA LEU A 118 -35.09 -11.62 -9.92
C LEU A 118 -35.01 -13.14 -9.76
N ILE A 119 -35.90 -13.88 -10.42
CA ILE A 119 -36.08 -15.32 -10.17
C ILE A 119 -35.42 -16.18 -11.24
N ASN A 120 -35.38 -15.73 -12.50
CA ASN A 120 -34.90 -16.57 -13.58
C ASN A 120 -33.40 -16.87 -13.48
N ARG A 121 -33.10 -18.06 -14.00
CA ARG A 121 -31.79 -18.62 -14.18
C ARG A 121 -31.69 -19.12 -15.61
N THR A 122 -30.50 -19.04 -16.17
CA THR A 122 -30.18 -19.68 -17.43
C THR A 122 -29.39 -20.93 -17.16
N ARG A 123 -29.82 -22.05 -17.73
CA ARG A 123 -29.09 -23.31 -17.76
C ARG A 123 -28.66 -23.57 -19.21
N ILE A 124 -27.37 -23.62 -19.42
CA ILE A 124 -26.74 -24.05 -20.66
C ILE A 124 -26.29 -25.48 -20.44
N THR A 125 -26.83 -26.41 -21.21
CA THR A 125 -26.47 -27.82 -21.15
C THR A 125 -25.77 -28.18 -22.44
N ILE A 126 -24.60 -28.79 -22.33
CA ILE A 126 -23.72 -29.13 -23.43
C ILE A 126 -23.47 -30.62 -23.30
N THR A 127 -23.95 -31.40 -24.24
CA THR A 127 -23.68 -32.83 -24.36
C THR A 127 -23.09 -33.08 -25.75
N PRO A 128 -22.55 -34.27 -26.04
CA PRO A 128 -22.06 -34.60 -27.37
C PRO A 128 -23.10 -34.36 -28.49
N ASP A 129 -24.40 -34.54 -28.18
CA ASP A 129 -25.48 -34.44 -29.16
C ASP A 129 -26.22 -33.09 -29.19
N LYS A 130 -26.05 -32.22 -28.18
CA LYS A 130 -26.78 -30.95 -28.11
C LYS A 130 -26.08 -29.90 -27.26
N LEU A 131 -26.14 -28.65 -27.71
CA LEU A 131 -25.97 -27.46 -26.89
C LEU A 131 -27.33 -26.78 -26.73
N SER A 132 -27.88 -26.73 -25.52
CA SER A 132 -29.18 -26.11 -25.24
C SER A 132 -29.09 -24.98 -24.23
N ILE A 133 -29.88 -23.94 -24.43
CA ILE A 133 -30.03 -22.79 -23.53
C ILE A 133 -31.48 -22.74 -23.08
N VAL A 134 -31.70 -22.88 -21.77
CA VAL A 134 -33.02 -22.90 -21.16
C VAL A 134 -33.09 -21.85 -20.04
N HIS A 135 -34.15 -21.05 -20.05
CA HIS A 135 -34.45 -20.09 -18.99
C HIS A 135 -35.57 -20.63 -18.10
N PHE A 136 -35.40 -20.58 -16.77
CA PHE A 136 -36.34 -21.14 -15.79
C PHE A 136 -36.26 -20.36 -14.47
N PRO A 137 -37.30 -20.36 -13.62
CA PRO A 137 -38.55 -21.13 -13.74
C PRO A 137 -39.57 -20.51 -14.69
N ILE A 138 -39.56 -19.19 -14.91
CA ILE A 138 -40.54 -18.54 -15.79
C ILE A 138 -40.08 -18.71 -17.25
N PRO A 139 -40.92 -19.29 -18.13
CA PRO A 139 -40.59 -19.45 -19.53
C PRO A 139 -40.25 -18.10 -20.16
N PHE A 140 -39.12 -18.04 -20.85
CA PHE A 140 -38.69 -16.87 -21.62
C PHE A 140 -38.52 -17.31 -23.08
N PRO A 141 -39.03 -16.55 -24.08
CA PRO A 141 -39.22 -17.02 -25.46
C PRO A 141 -37.93 -17.27 -26.27
N PHE A 142 -36.77 -17.39 -25.61
CA PHE A 142 -35.46 -17.57 -26.22
C PHE A 142 -34.83 -18.93 -25.90
N TYR A 143 -35.63 -20.00 -25.97
CA TYR A 143 -35.08 -21.35 -26.00
C TYR A 143 -34.26 -21.53 -27.28
N ARG A 144 -33.00 -21.94 -27.13
CA ARG A 144 -32.12 -22.24 -28.26
C ARG A 144 -31.53 -23.62 -28.10
N ARG A 145 -31.50 -24.37 -29.19
CA ARG A 145 -30.83 -25.66 -29.30
C ARG A 145 -29.96 -25.63 -30.55
N PHE A 146 -28.71 -26.04 -30.38
CA PHE A 146 -27.75 -26.20 -31.45
C PHE A 146 -27.29 -27.65 -31.48
N ASP A 147 -27.11 -28.16 -32.69
CA ASP A 147 -26.38 -29.39 -32.94
C ASP A 147 -24.87 -29.07 -32.88
N PRO A 148 -24.08 -29.72 -31.98
CA PRO A 148 -22.65 -29.52 -31.87
C PRO A 148 -21.89 -29.66 -33.19
N ILE A 149 -22.35 -30.54 -34.10
CA ILE A 149 -21.75 -30.74 -35.42
C ILE A 149 -21.87 -29.48 -36.28
N LEU A 150 -22.92 -28.68 -36.07
CA LEU A 150 -23.13 -27.42 -36.79
C LEU A 150 -22.34 -26.25 -36.21
N LEU A 151 -21.71 -26.43 -35.04
CA LEU A 151 -20.89 -25.39 -34.41
C LEU A 151 -19.52 -25.37 -35.08
N LYS A 152 -19.12 -24.18 -35.52
CA LYS A 152 -17.82 -23.94 -36.11
C LYS A 152 -16.81 -23.51 -35.03
N GLN A 153 -17.18 -22.52 -34.22
CA GLN A 153 -16.27 -21.93 -33.24
C GLN A 153 -17.00 -21.22 -32.11
N LEU A 154 -16.42 -21.19 -30.90
CA LEU A 154 -16.84 -20.30 -29.82
C LEU A 154 -15.88 -19.11 -29.75
N TYR A 155 -16.36 -17.96 -29.27
CA TYR A 155 -15.50 -16.79 -29.07
C TYR A 155 -16.11 -15.80 -28.08
N VAL A 156 -15.26 -15.14 -27.31
CA VAL A 156 -15.67 -14.02 -26.46
C VAL A 156 -15.60 -12.71 -27.22
N ARG A 157 -16.60 -11.84 -27.03
CA ARG A 157 -16.63 -10.48 -27.56
C ARG A 157 -16.71 -9.45 -26.44
N GLU A 158 -15.87 -8.42 -26.48
CA GLU A 158 -15.96 -7.27 -25.57
C GLU A 158 -17.12 -6.35 -26.01
N VAL A 159 -17.98 -6.00 -25.05
CA VAL A 159 -19.11 -5.08 -25.22
C VAL A 159 -18.87 -3.86 -24.34
N LYS A 160 -18.77 -2.70 -24.99
CA LYS A 160 -18.59 -1.39 -24.34
C LYS A 160 -19.95 -0.79 -23.98
N HIS A 161 -20.14 -0.48 -22.69
CA HIS A 161 -21.28 0.28 -22.19
C HIS A 161 -20.81 1.69 -21.85
N GLN A 162 -21.29 2.68 -22.61
CA GLN A 162 -20.94 4.08 -22.38
C GLN A 162 -22.03 4.76 -21.54
N HIS A 163 -21.63 5.30 -20.39
CA HIS A 163 -22.45 6.17 -19.56
C HIS A 163 -21.91 7.61 -19.61
N LYS A 164 -22.65 8.59 -19.06
CA LYS A 164 -22.30 10.01 -19.13
C LYS A 164 -20.90 10.33 -18.57
N SER A 165 -20.47 9.62 -17.53
CA SER A 165 -19.20 9.87 -16.81
C SER A 165 -18.29 8.65 -16.70
N SER A 166 -18.70 7.50 -17.21
CA SER A 166 -17.95 6.25 -17.07
C SER A 166 -18.17 5.33 -18.26
N VAL A 167 -17.16 4.51 -18.54
CA VAL A 167 -17.27 3.40 -19.48
C VAL A 167 -17.14 2.13 -18.68
N SER A 168 -18.07 1.20 -18.85
CA SER A 168 -17.96 -0.16 -18.31
C SER A 168 -17.89 -1.17 -19.44
N TYR A 169 -17.27 -2.31 -19.17
CA TYR A 169 -17.08 -3.37 -20.14
C TYR A 169 -17.73 -4.65 -19.62
N THR A 170 -18.33 -5.39 -20.55
CA THR A 170 -18.74 -6.76 -20.29
C THR A 170 -18.28 -7.65 -21.43
N TYR A 171 -18.20 -8.93 -21.17
CA TYR A 171 -17.79 -9.94 -22.14
C TYR A 171 -18.98 -10.86 -22.41
N ASP A 172 -19.27 -11.04 -23.70
CA ASP A 172 -20.34 -11.89 -24.17
C ASP A 172 -19.71 -13.10 -24.86
N LEU A 173 -20.13 -14.31 -24.48
CA LEU A 173 -19.71 -15.54 -25.15
C LEU A 173 -20.64 -15.79 -26.33
N TYR A 174 -20.06 -15.95 -27.52
CA TYR A 174 -20.74 -16.26 -28.75
C TYR A 174 -20.37 -17.65 -29.26
N VAL A 175 -21.25 -18.22 -30.07
CA VAL A 175 -20.97 -19.39 -30.91
C VAL A 175 -21.27 -19.04 -32.36
N THR A 176 -20.37 -19.41 -33.27
CA THR A 176 -20.57 -19.30 -34.71
C THR A 176 -20.85 -20.68 -35.29
N THR A 177 -21.85 -20.77 -36.17
CA THR A 177 -22.18 -22.00 -36.90
C THR A 177 -21.41 -22.09 -38.22
N TRP A 178 -21.38 -23.27 -38.86
CA TRP A 178 -20.79 -23.42 -40.19
C TRP A 178 -21.46 -22.55 -41.28
N SER A 179 -22.71 -22.12 -41.06
CA SER A 179 -23.40 -21.15 -41.91
C SER A 179 -22.92 -19.69 -41.72
N GLY A 180 -21.97 -19.45 -40.82
CA GLY A 180 -21.41 -18.12 -40.55
C GLY A 180 -22.26 -17.24 -39.63
N ARG A 181 -23.37 -17.76 -39.08
CA ARG A 181 -24.22 -17.01 -38.15
C ARG A 181 -23.65 -17.10 -36.73
N SER A 182 -23.54 -15.96 -36.05
CA SER A 182 -23.10 -15.89 -34.65
C SER A 182 -24.28 -15.74 -33.70
N HIS A 183 -24.32 -16.56 -32.66
CA HIS A 183 -25.34 -16.58 -31.64
C HIS A 183 -24.73 -16.32 -30.26
N LYS A 184 -25.31 -15.39 -29.51
CA LYS A 184 -24.93 -15.14 -28.12
C LYS A 184 -25.37 -16.32 -27.23
N LEU A 185 -24.43 -16.90 -26.49
CA LEU A 185 -24.65 -17.98 -25.52
C LEU A 185 -24.81 -17.42 -24.10
N VAL A 186 -23.85 -16.61 -23.66
CA VAL A 186 -23.82 -15.98 -22.34
C VAL A 186 -23.54 -14.50 -22.53
N SER A 187 -24.17 -13.65 -21.74
CA SER A 187 -23.98 -12.20 -21.82
C SER A 187 -23.55 -11.62 -20.48
N LYS A 188 -22.98 -10.42 -20.53
CA LYS A 188 -22.69 -9.59 -19.34
C LYS A 188 -21.70 -10.24 -18.35
N ILE A 189 -20.78 -11.07 -18.84
CA ILE A 189 -19.71 -11.62 -18.01
C ILE A 189 -18.77 -10.46 -17.65
N LYS A 190 -18.58 -10.16 -16.36
CA LYS A 190 -17.75 -9.01 -15.93
C LYS A 190 -16.25 -9.32 -15.97
N ALA A 191 -15.89 -10.55 -15.64
CA ALA A 191 -14.51 -11.01 -15.60
C ALA A 191 -14.08 -11.61 -16.94
N THR A 192 -13.04 -11.03 -17.54
CA THR A 192 -12.50 -11.44 -18.83
C THR A 192 -11.91 -12.85 -18.83
N HIS A 193 -11.08 -13.18 -17.84
CA HIS A 193 -10.44 -14.51 -17.72
C HIS A 193 -11.47 -15.62 -17.64
N LEU A 194 -12.59 -15.35 -16.96
CA LEU A 194 -13.67 -16.29 -16.83
C LEU A 194 -14.38 -16.52 -18.16
N ALA A 195 -14.66 -15.45 -18.92
CA ALA A 195 -15.30 -15.58 -20.23
C ALA A 195 -14.46 -16.49 -21.15
N LEU A 196 -13.15 -16.29 -21.17
CA LEU A 196 -12.22 -17.12 -21.96
C LEU A 196 -12.03 -18.52 -21.40
N ALA A 197 -12.03 -18.69 -20.08
CA ALA A 197 -11.98 -20.01 -19.46
C ALA A 197 -13.24 -20.81 -19.82
N LEU A 198 -14.40 -20.16 -19.86
CA LEU A 198 -15.66 -20.76 -20.26
C LEU A 198 -15.64 -21.15 -21.75
N GLU A 199 -15.16 -20.26 -22.63
CA GLU A 199 -14.94 -20.56 -24.05
C GLU A 199 -14.10 -21.83 -24.23
N LYS A 200 -12.87 -21.84 -23.70
CA LYS A 200 -11.94 -22.97 -23.82
C LYS A 200 -12.48 -24.27 -23.25
N GLU A 201 -13.20 -24.22 -22.14
CA GLU A 201 -13.76 -25.41 -21.50
C GLU A 201 -14.89 -26.01 -22.35
N ILE A 202 -15.72 -25.17 -22.97
CA ILE A 202 -16.77 -25.63 -23.89
C ILE A 202 -16.16 -26.19 -25.17
N GLU A 203 -15.17 -25.51 -25.75
CA GLU A 203 -14.47 -25.98 -26.95
C GLU A 203 -13.79 -27.32 -26.71
N ARG A 204 -13.05 -27.45 -25.60
CA ARG A 204 -12.43 -28.71 -25.17
C ARG A 204 -13.46 -29.82 -25.02
N PHE A 205 -14.59 -29.55 -24.38
CA PHE A 205 -15.65 -30.54 -24.20
C PHE A 205 -16.26 -30.99 -25.54
N LEU A 206 -16.41 -30.07 -26.49
CA LEU A 206 -16.99 -30.34 -27.80
C LEU A 206 -15.98 -30.83 -28.85
N GLY A 207 -14.69 -30.91 -28.52
CA GLY A 207 -13.63 -31.24 -29.47
C GLY A 207 -13.43 -30.17 -30.56
N ILE A 208 -13.85 -28.92 -30.30
CA ILE A 208 -13.67 -27.80 -31.21
C ILE A 208 -12.23 -27.29 -31.06
N LYS A 209 -11.50 -27.21 -32.18
CA LYS A 209 -10.15 -26.63 -32.20
C LYS A 209 -10.27 -25.11 -32.29
N ASP A 210 -9.71 -24.40 -31.30
CA ASP A 210 -9.68 -22.94 -31.23
C ASP A 210 -9.14 -22.32 -32.55
N GLN A 211 -9.91 -21.37 -33.08
CA GLN A 211 -9.63 -20.59 -34.29
C GLN A 211 -9.98 -19.12 -34.03
N SER A 212 -9.15 -18.21 -34.56
CA SER A 212 -9.41 -16.79 -34.39
C SER A 212 -10.67 -16.33 -35.13
N MET A 213 -11.53 -15.60 -34.42
CA MET A 213 -12.78 -15.07 -34.97
C MET A 213 -12.74 -13.54 -35.11
N PRO A 214 -13.31 -12.96 -36.19
CA PRO A 214 -13.44 -11.51 -36.30
C PRO A 214 -14.24 -10.91 -35.13
N GLY A 215 -13.62 -9.97 -34.41
CA GLY A 215 -14.22 -9.32 -33.23
C GLY A 215 -14.13 -10.14 -31.94
N GLU A 216 -13.38 -11.23 -31.95
CA GLU A 216 -12.95 -11.94 -30.74
C GLU A 216 -12.08 -11.04 -29.86
N PHE A 217 -12.34 -11.10 -28.57
CA PHE A 217 -11.50 -10.49 -27.57
C PHE A 217 -10.27 -11.38 -27.34
N ARG A 218 -9.10 -10.89 -27.76
CA ARG A 218 -7.81 -11.50 -27.44
C ARG A 218 -6.97 -10.54 -26.61
N TRP A 219 -6.34 -11.07 -25.57
CA TRP A 219 -5.38 -10.34 -24.75
C TRP A 219 -4.12 -9.97 -25.52
N LEU A 220 -3.60 -11.00 -26.18
CA LEU A 220 -2.41 -11.05 -27.01
C LEU A 220 -2.65 -12.15 -28.05
N SER A 221 -2.06 -12.01 -29.22
CA SER A 221 -1.95 -13.11 -30.17
C SER A 221 -1.11 -14.26 -29.57
N GLU A 222 -1.28 -15.48 -30.07
CA GLU A 222 -0.49 -16.64 -29.63
C GLU A 222 1.02 -16.41 -29.83
N ARG A 223 1.40 -15.68 -30.88
CA ARG A 223 2.78 -15.26 -31.14
C ARG A 223 3.30 -14.32 -30.07
N GLU A 224 2.53 -13.28 -29.71
CA GLU A 224 2.89 -12.34 -28.65
C GLU A 224 2.96 -13.03 -27.29
N ASN A 225 2.06 -13.98 -27.01
CA ASN A 225 2.10 -14.76 -25.76
C ASN A 225 3.36 -15.64 -25.69
N ARG A 226 3.71 -16.33 -26.78
CA ARG A 226 4.97 -17.10 -26.88
C ARG A 226 6.20 -16.20 -26.69
N GLN A 227 6.22 -15.04 -27.35
CA GLN A 227 7.32 -14.07 -27.21
C GLN A 227 7.44 -13.59 -25.77
N LEU A 228 6.32 -13.26 -25.11
CA LEU A 228 6.32 -12.85 -23.72
C LEU A 228 6.87 -13.94 -22.80
N TRP A 229 6.42 -15.18 -22.97
CA TRP A 229 6.91 -16.31 -22.18
C TRP A 229 8.41 -16.52 -22.37
N GLN A 230 8.93 -16.38 -23.59
CA GLN A 230 10.37 -16.45 -23.84
C GLN A 230 11.13 -15.32 -23.13
N THR A 231 10.63 -14.08 -23.20
CA THR A 231 11.20 -12.95 -22.46
C THR A 231 11.23 -13.21 -20.96
N TRP A 232 10.12 -13.67 -20.38
CA TRP A 232 10.02 -13.87 -18.94
C TRP A 232 10.79 -15.09 -18.45
N GLN A 233 10.86 -16.15 -19.24
CA GLN A 233 11.77 -17.26 -18.97
C GLN A 233 13.24 -16.80 -19.02
N GLY A 234 13.58 -15.91 -19.97
CA GLY A 234 14.87 -15.25 -20.04
C GLY A 234 15.19 -14.42 -18.80
N LEU A 235 14.23 -13.60 -18.33
CA LEU A 235 14.35 -12.84 -17.09
C LEU A 235 14.54 -13.77 -15.89
N ALA A 236 13.67 -14.78 -15.75
CA ALA A 236 13.71 -15.73 -14.65
C ALA A 236 15.08 -16.41 -14.56
N LYS A 237 15.62 -16.86 -15.70
CA LYS A 237 16.97 -17.41 -15.79
C LYS A 237 18.04 -16.38 -15.42
N ALA A 238 17.95 -15.14 -15.93
CA ALA A 238 18.94 -14.10 -15.69
C ALA A 238 19.00 -13.65 -14.22
N LEU A 239 17.87 -13.68 -13.51
CA LEU A 239 17.76 -13.25 -12.12
C LEU A 239 17.68 -14.42 -11.11
N SER A 240 17.85 -15.66 -11.57
CA SER A 240 17.68 -16.87 -10.76
C SER A 240 16.33 -16.97 -10.04
N LEU A 241 15.25 -16.57 -10.73
CA LEU A 241 13.86 -16.62 -10.26
C LEU A 241 13.13 -17.82 -10.87
N LYS A 242 11.97 -18.18 -10.29
CA LYS A 242 11.08 -19.21 -10.82
C LYS A 242 10.10 -18.58 -11.81
N PHE A 243 10.01 -19.15 -13.00
CA PHE A 243 8.92 -18.84 -13.94
C PHE A 243 7.83 -19.91 -13.81
N ASP A 244 6.59 -19.47 -13.60
CA ASP A 244 5.40 -20.32 -13.59
C ASP A 244 4.52 -19.95 -14.80
N PRO A 245 4.54 -20.73 -15.89
CA PRO A 245 3.72 -20.50 -17.06
C PRO A 245 2.27 -20.88 -16.76
N GLY A 246 1.48 -19.91 -16.31
CA GLY A 246 0.06 -20.10 -16.13
C GLY A 246 -0.68 -20.35 -17.46
N PRO A 247 -1.84 -21.04 -17.44
CA PRO A 247 -2.64 -21.34 -18.64
C PRO A 247 -3.22 -20.09 -19.33
N PHE A 248 -3.10 -18.93 -18.67
CA PHE A 248 -3.48 -17.62 -19.15
C PHE A 248 -2.39 -16.60 -18.78
N LEU A 249 -2.34 -15.50 -19.51
CA LEU A 249 -1.41 -14.39 -19.27
C LEU A 249 -1.44 -13.90 -17.82
N GLU A 250 -2.65 -13.76 -17.24
CA GLU A 250 -2.85 -13.29 -15.86
C GLU A 250 -2.32 -14.24 -14.79
N LYS A 251 -2.13 -15.52 -15.15
CA LYS A 251 -1.58 -16.55 -14.27
C LYS A 251 -0.10 -16.80 -14.52
N SER A 252 0.45 -16.31 -15.63
CA SER A 252 1.89 -16.36 -15.87
C SER A 252 2.55 -15.42 -14.88
N MET A 253 3.59 -15.90 -14.19
CA MET A 253 4.39 -15.05 -13.31
C MET A 253 5.84 -15.49 -13.21
N VAL A 254 6.73 -14.54 -13.02
CA VAL A 254 8.10 -14.77 -12.55
C VAL A 254 8.13 -14.36 -11.08
N ALA A 255 8.56 -15.26 -10.19
CA ALA A 255 8.61 -14.96 -8.77
C ALA A 255 9.86 -15.59 -8.11
N GLY A 256 10.37 -14.93 -7.07
CA GLY A 256 11.49 -15.45 -6.28
C GLY A 256 12.11 -14.37 -5.41
N VAL A 257 13.22 -14.71 -4.77
CA VAL A 257 13.98 -13.74 -3.96
C VAL A 257 14.97 -13.01 -4.86
N TYR A 258 14.89 -11.69 -4.90
CA TYR A 258 15.76 -10.81 -5.65
C TYR A 258 16.29 -9.70 -4.73
N ARG A 259 17.61 -9.65 -4.53
CA ARG A 259 18.29 -8.66 -3.66
C ARG A 259 17.66 -8.51 -2.26
N GLY A 260 17.24 -9.62 -1.64
CA GLY A 260 16.62 -9.61 -0.30
C GLY A 260 15.10 -9.36 -0.28
N TYR A 261 14.46 -9.25 -1.45
CA TYR A 261 13.02 -9.03 -1.58
C TYR A 261 12.33 -10.17 -2.31
N ASN A 262 11.10 -10.50 -1.90
CA ASN A 262 10.18 -11.30 -2.70
C ASN A 262 9.71 -10.46 -3.90
N LEU A 263 10.31 -10.73 -5.07
CA LEU A 263 9.96 -10.10 -6.33
C LEU A 263 8.94 -10.97 -7.07
N GLN A 264 7.91 -10.35 -7.62
CA GLN A 264 6.94 -10.97 -8.50
C GLN A 264 6.70 -10.08 -9.72
N VAL A 265 6.90 -10.63 -10.91
CA VAL A 265 6.54 -10.00 -12.18
C VAL A 265 5.39 -10.78 -12.78
N ALA A 266 4.29 -10.09 -13.08
CA ALA A 266 3.10 -10.69 -13.65
C ALA A 266 2.50 -9.78 -14.72
N ALA A 267 1.67 -10.35 -15.57
CA ALA A 267 0.91 -9.61 -16.57
C ALA A 267 -0.51 -9.52 -16.06
N PHE A 268 -1.18 -8.43 -16.38
CA PHE A 268 -2.57 -8.23 -16.00
C PHE A 268 -3.26 -7.34 -17.03
N TYR A 269 -4.60 -7.38 -17.06
CA TYR A 269 -5.34 -6.32 -17.77
C TYR A 269 -5.38 -5.09 -16.90
N SER A 270 -4.95 -3.98 -17.48
CA SER A 270 -5.46 -2.72 -16.98
C SER A 270 -6.75 -2.40 -17.71
N SER A 271 -7.88 -2.38 -16.99
CA SER A 271 -9.14 -1.85 -17.51
C SER A 271 -9.00 -0.36 -17.88
N GLN A 272 -8.11 0.37 -17.22
CA GLN A 272 -7.79 1.76 -17.52
C GLN A 272 -7.07 1.91 -18.87
N HIS A 273 -6.11 1.04 -19.18
CA HIS A 273 -5.34 1.11 -20.44
C HIS A 273 -5.89 0.25 -21.58
N ARG A 274 -6.86 -0.64 -21.30
CA ARG A 274 -7.46 -1.59 -22.27
C ARG A 274 -6.44 -2.45 -23.00
N ARG A 275 -5.39 -2.85 -22.30
CA ARG A 275 -4.34 -3.70 -22.83
C ARG A 275 -3.67 -4.48 -21.72
N ALA A 276 -2.99 -5.55 -22.11
CA ALA A 276 -2.09 -6.26 -21.24
C ALA A 276 -0.97 -5.31 -20.75
N CYS A 277 -0.69 -5.37 -19.46
CA CYS A 277 0.25 -4.52 -18.74
C CYS A 277 1.19 -5.40 -17.92
N THR A 278 2.41 -4.93 -17.66
CA THR A 278 3.34 -5.58 -16.73
C THR A 278 3.17 -5.00 -15.33
N ARG A 279 3.01 -5.85 -14.32
CA ARG A 279 3.07 -5.48 -12.90
C ARG A 279 4.31 -6.09 -12.27
N ILE A 280 5.09 -5.27 -11.60
CA ILE A 280 6.17 -5.68 -10.72
C ILE A 280 5.70 -5.44 -9.30
N GLN A 281 5.73 -6.48 -8.48
CA GLN A 281 5.40 -6.43 -7.07
C GLN A 281 6.65 -6.80 -6.28
N LEU A 282 6.94 -6.02 -5.25
CA LEU A 282 8.04 -6.24 -4.33
C LEU A 282 7.48 -6.33 -2.91
N ALA A 283 7.96 -7.28 -2.12
CA ALA A 283 7.72 -7.36 -0.68
C ALA A 283 9.01 -7.79 0.03
N PRO A 284 9.22 -7.46 1.32
CA PRO A 284 10.33 -8.03 2.09
C PRO A 284 10.34 -9.57 2.03
N ALA A 285 11.52 -10.17 1.96
CA ALA A 285 11.65 -11.63 2.06
C ALA A 285 11.28 -12.12 3.47
N SER A 286 10.67 -13.32 3.55
CA SER A 286 10.34 -13.99 4.81
C SER A 286 10.97 -15.38 4.84
N PRO A 287 11.89 -15.70 5.77
CA PRO A 287 12.48 -14.78 6.76
C PRO A 287 13.30 -13.66 6.10
N PRO A 288 13.51 -12.52 6.78
CA PRO A 288 14.43 -11.50 6.28
C PRO A 288 15.80 -12.15 6.05
N LEU A 289 16.41 -11.94 4.88
CA LEU A 289 17.78 -12.38 4.68
C LEU A 289 18.64 -11.70 5.76
N GLU A 290 19.31 -12.50 6.59
CA GLU A 290 20.17 -12.05 7.71
C GLU A 290 21.27 -11.06 7.27
N ALA A 291 21.49 -10.89 5.96
CA ALA A 291 22.57 -10.10 5.39
C ALA A 291 22.16 -8.72 4.85
N SER A 292 20.89 -8.31 4.83
CA SER A 292 20.57 -6.93 4.46
C SER A 292 20.82 -6.03 5.66
N PRO A 293 21.87 -5.17 5.66
CA PRO A 293 22.15 -4.29 6.78
C PRO A 293 20.90 -3.46 7.04
N ARG A 294 20.34 -3.62 8.25
CA ARG A 294 19.31 -2.69 8.72
C ARG A 294 20.00 -1.36 8.79
N PHE A 295 19.61 -0.46 7.89
CA PHE A 295 20.12 0.90 7.88
C PHE A 295 19.77 1.52 9.24
N THR A 296 20.76 1.66 10.11
CA THR A 296 20.54 2.28 11.41
C THR A 296 20.61 3.79 11.23
N PRO A 297 19.89 4.58 12.05
CA PRO A 297 20.02 6.03 12.02
C PRO A 297 21.46 6.53 12.20
N GLU A 298 22.35 5.71 12.77
CA GLU A 298 23.77 5.99 13.01
C GLU A 298 24.62 5.90 11.74
N ASP A 299 24.15 5.19 10.70
CA ASP A 299 24.85 5.07 9.41
C ASP A 299 24.74 6.36 8.57
N LEU A 300 23.88 7.30 8.95
CA LEU A 300 23.68 8.57 8.25
C LEU A 300 24.67 9.63 8.73
N PRO A 301 25.19 10.49 7.83
CA PRO A 301 25.98 11.64 8.25
C PRO A 301 25.16 12.58 9.15
N ASP A 302 25.81 13.17 10.15
CA ASP A 302 25.23 14.21 11.02
C ASP A 302 24.93 15.54 10.29
N LEU A 303 25.40 15.66 9.05
CA LEU A 303 25.22 16.82 8.20
C LEU A 303 23.77 16.91 7.68
N PRO A 304 23.25 18.15 7.49
CA PRO A 304 21.93 18.35 6.90
C PRO A 304 21.95 17.78 5.49
N LEU A 305 20.96 16.99 5.13
CA LEU A 305 20.79 16.56 3.75
C LEU A 305 20.08 17.66 2.98
N SER A 306 20.64 18.08 1.84
CA SER A 306 19.94 18.98 0.94
C SER A 306 18.71 18.29 0.33
N SER A 307 17.69 19.05 -0.06
CA SER A 307 16.51 18.48 -0.73
C SER A 307 16.87 17.65 -1.95
N GLN A 308 17.93 18.00 -2.68
CA GLN A 308 18.41 17.22 -3.82
C GLN A 308 19.03 15.88 -3.39
N GLN A 309 19.81 15.84 -2.31
CA GLN A 309 20.36 14.60 -1.76
C GLN A 309 19.23 13.69 -1.28
N ILE A 310 18.23 14.23 -0.57
CA ILE A 310 17.06 13.49 -0.09
C ILE A 310 16.29 12.89 -1.28
N LEU A 311 16.02 13.68 -2.32
CA LEU A 311 15.33 13.17 -3.51
C LEU A 311 16.17 12.13 -4.26
N SER A 312 17.49 12.30 -4.34
CA SER A 312 18.39 11.36 -5.02
C SER A 312 18.36 9.95 -4.40
N LEU A 313 18.08 9.84 -3.10
CA LEU A 313 17.92 8.54 -2.43
C LEU A 313 16.70 7.77 -2.96
N LEU A 314 15.60 8.47 -3.28
CA LEU A 314 14.39 7.87 -3.85
C LEU A 314 14.52 7.63 -5.36
N THR A 315 15.37 8.40 -6.04
CA THR A 315 15.55 8.38 -7.50
C THR A 315 16.87 7.75 -7.93
N SER A 316 17.45 6.83 -7.16
CA SER A 316 18.71 6.20 -7.52
C SER A 316 18.54 5.31 -8.76
N GLY A 317 18.97 5.84 -9.91
CA GLY A 317 18.87 5.19 -11.23
C GLY A 317 18.02 5.98 -12.23
N ASP A 318 18.02 5.55 -13.49
CA ASP A 318 17.19 6.16 -14.53
C ASP A 318 15.71 5.90 -14.25
N ILE A 319 15.00 6.95 -13.83
CA ILE A 319 13.55 6.88 -13.62
C ILE A 319 12.90 6.54 -14.96
N PRO A 320 12.11 5.46 -15.05
CA PRO A 320 11.33 5.19 -16.25
C PRO A 320 10.44 6.40 -16.57
N ARG A 321 10.72 7.06 -17.69
CA ARG A 321 9.94 8.23 -18.19
C ARG A 321 8.67 7.82 -18.93
N GLU A 322 8.26 6.56 -18.77
CA GLU A 322 7.12 6.00 -19.50
C GLU A 322 5.81 6.64 -19.03
N LYS A 323 5.09 7.26 -19.98
CA LYS A 323 3.78 7.83 -19.72
C LYS A 323 2.81 6.74 -19.29
N GLY A 324 2.18 6.93 -18.14
CA GLY A 324 1.12 6.06 -17.62
C GLY A 324 1.60 4.94 -16.70
N ALA A 325 2.89 4.87 -16.36
CA ALA A 325 3.33 4.01 -15.26
C ALA A 325 2.75 4.51 -13.93
N GLN A 326 2.36 3.60 -13.05
CA GLN A 326 1.83 3.93 -11.72
C GLN A 326 2.61 3.18 -10.64
N ILE A 327 2.87 3.85 -9.52
CA ILE A 327 3.40 3.23 -8.31
C ILE A 327 2.34 3.24 -7.23
N LYS A 328 2.21 2.12 -6.52
CA LYS A 328 1.42 2.03 -5.28
C LYS A 328 2.32 1.46 -4.20
N VAL A 329 2.39 2.12 -3.06
CA VAL A 329 3.15 1.67 -1.89
C VAL A 329 2.14 1.42 -0.79
N SER A 330 2.17 0.25 -0.17
CA SER A 330 1.38 -0.02 1.04
C SER A 330 1.97 0.73 2.23
N ALA A 331 1.23 0.80 3.34
CA ALA A 331 1.80 1.24 4.61
C ALA A 331 3.08 0.45 4.95
N ASP A 332 4.06 1.15 5.51
CA ASP A 332 5.39 0.66 5.88
C ASP A 332 6.21 0.09 4.72
N ALA A 333 5.83 0.38 3.46
CA ALA A 333 6.40 -0.22 2.25
C ALA A 333 6.49 -1.75 2.28
N GLN A 334 5.59 -2.42 3.02
CA GLN A 334 5.50 -3.89 3.04
C GLN A 334 5.26 -4.47 1.64
N LYS A 335 4.60 -3.71 0.76
CA LYS A 335 4.41 -4.03 -0.64
C LYS A 335 4.57 -2.79 -1.51
N ILE A 336 5.39 -2.90 -2.55
CA ILE A 336 5.51 -1.90 -3.61
C ILE A 336 5.01 -2.53 -4.90
N TYR A 337 4.10 -1.84 -5.57
CA TYR A 337 3.58 -2.22 -6.88
C TYR A 337 4.01 -1.17 -7.90
N TYR A 338 4.66 -1.62 -8.96
CA TYR A 338 4.89 -0.84 -10.16
C TYR A 338 4.04 -1.43 -11.30
N GLU A 339 3.16 -0.62 -11.86
CA GLU A 339 2.29 -1.00 -12.97
C GLU A 339 2.74 -0.26 -14.22
N HIS A 340 3.34 -1.01 -15.14
CA HIS A 340 3.73 -0.54 -16.45
C HIS A 340 2.53 -0.54 -17.40
N SER A 341 2.36 0.53 -18.18
CA SER A 341 1.16 0.66 -19.03
C SER A 341 1.12 -0.31 -20.21
N GLN A 342 2.20 -1.03 -20.49
CA GLN A 342 2.36 -2.02 -21.56
C GLN A 342 3.03 -3.29 -21.05
N ILE A 343 2.94 -4.37 -21.84
CA ILE A 343 3.79 -5.55 -21.66
C ILE A 343 5.23 -5.22 -22.03
N ILE A 344 6.15 -5.44 -21.09
CA ILE A 344 7.59 -5.31 -21.33
C ILE A 344 8.09 -6.62 -21.94
N ALA A 345 8.42 -6.59 -23.23
CA ALA A 345 8.90 -7.73 -24.00
C ALA A 345 10.43 -7.81 -24.10
N ASP A 346 11.15 -6.80 -23.63
CA ASP A 346 12.62 -6.80 -23.59
C ASP A 346 13.14 -7.21 -22.19
N VAL A 347 14.08 -8.17 -22.16
CA VAL A 347 14.61 -8.71 -20.90
C VAL A 347 15.46 -7.68 -20.15
N GLN A 348 16.22 -6.84 -20.87
CA GLN A 348 17.08 -5.84 -20.25
C GLN A 348 16.25 -4.71 -19.63
N GLN A 349 15.26 -4.21 -20.36
CA GLN A 349 14.29 -3.22 -19.86
C GLN A 349 13.57 -3.76 -18.62
N LEU A 350 13.08 -5.00 -18.66
CA LEU A 350 12.38 -5.61 -17.53
C LEU A 350 13.29 -5.75 -16.30
N ARG A 351 14.55 -6.13 -16.50
CA ARG A 351 15.58 -6.16 -15.45
C ARG A 351 15.82 -4.76 -14.86
N GLN A 352 16.01 -3.74 -15.70
CA GLN A 352 16.19 -2.36 -15.25
C GLN A 352 15.00 -1.89 -14.41
N MET A 353 13.77 -2.24 -14.78
CA MET A 353 12.59 -1.93 -13.98
C MET A 353 12.58 -2.66 -12.63
N CYS A 354 12.99 -3.94 -12.59
CA CYS A 354 13.11 -4.67 -11.33
C CYS A 354 14.17 -4.02 -10.41
N ASP A 355 15.33 -3.67 -10.95
CA ASP A 355 16.39 -2.98 -10.22
C ASP A 355 15.93 -1.63 -9.68
N TRP A 356 15.21 -0.86 -10.50
CA TRP A 356 14.67 0.43 -10.10
C TRP A 356 13.62 0.30 -8.98
N VAL A 357 12.71 -0.68 -9.03
CA VAL A 357 11.72 -0.92 -7.96
C VAL A 357 12.40 -1.35 -6.65
N VAL A 358 13.46 -2.15 -6.71
CA VAL A 358 14.27 -2.50 -5.53
C VAL A 358 14.97 -1.27 -4.96
N ASN A 359 15.64 -0.47 -5.80
CA ASN A 359 16.30 0.76 -5.37
C ASN A 359 15.30 1.75 -4.75
N LEU A 360 14.08 1.83 -5.29
CA LEU A 360 12.99 2.62 -4.71
C LEU A 360 12.64 2.11 -3.30
N ALA A 361 12.55 0.79 -3.09
CA ALA A 361 12.28 0.21 -1.78
C ALA A 361 13.38 0.51 -0.76
N GLU A 362 14.64 0.39 -1.17
CA GLU A 362 15.80 0.72 -0.34
C GLU A 362 15.83 2.23 -0.01
N GLY A 363 15.60 3.08 -1.00
CA GLY A 363 15.51 4.53 -0.84
C GLY A 363 14.36 4.95 0.09
N TYR A 364 13.22 4.27 -0.03
CA TYR A 364 12.05 4.47 0.84
C TYR A 364 12.40 4.19 2.30
N ALA A 365 13.06 3.05 2.58
CA ALA A 365 13.48 2.68 3.93
C ALA A 365 14.49 3.69 4.51
N LYS A 366 15.47 4.12 3.73
CA LYS A 366 16.47 5.14 4.14
C LYS A 366 15.80 6.47 4.48
N LEU A 367 14.89 6.93 3.64
CA LEU A 367 14.20 8.20 3.85
C LEU A 367 13.25 8.16 5.05
N ARG A 368 12.61 7.03 5.29
CA ARG A 368 11.85 6.82 6.52
C ARG A 368 12.76 6.91 7.75
N ALA A 369 13.95 6.31 7.71
CA ALA A 369 14.94 6.39 8.79
C ALA A 369 15.50 7.82 8.99
N ILE A 370 15.64 8.61 7.92
CA ILE A 370 15.95 10.05 8.00
C ILE A 370 14.85 10.80 8.78
N GLY A 371 13.59 10.40 8.61
CA GLY A 371 12.45 10.88 9.37
C GLY A 371 11.98 12.27 8.92
N ALA A 372 11.61 13.12 9.88
CA ALA A 372 10.96 14.40 9.62
C ALA A 372 11.78 15.39 8.77
N GLU A 373 13.12 15.25 8.74
CA GLU A 373 14.00 16.05 7.87
C GLU A 373 13.71 15.82 6.38
N ALA A 374 13.20 14.64 6.00
CA ALA A 374 12.88 14.32 4.61
C ALA A 374 11.61 15.00 4.08
N VAL A 375 10.69 15.40 4.97
CA VAL A 375 9.35 15.84 4.60
C VAL A 375 9.33 17.02 3.61
N PRO A 376 10.08 18.13 3.80
CA PRO A 376 10.03 19.26 2.87
C PRO A 376 10.40 18.91 1.42
N ALA A 377 11.39 18.03 1.25
CA ALA A 377 11.79 17.56 -0.07
C ALA A 377 10.70 16.65 -0.68
N LEU A 378 10.10 15.78 0.14
CA LEU A 378 9.01 14.91 -0.28
C LEU A 378 7.74 15.69 -0.64
N GLU A 379 7.43 16.79 0.04
CA GLU A 379 6.29 17.67 -0.30
C GLU A 379 6.42 18.24 -1.71
N THR A 380 7.64 18.65 -2.09
CA THR A 380 7.93 19.13 -3.45
C THR A 380 7.63 18.08 -4.52
N LEU A 381 7.82 16.80 -4.19
CA LEU A 381 7.53 15.66 -5.06
C LEU A 381 6.04 15.27 -5.02
N ALA A 382 5.42 15.31 -3.85
CA ALA A 382 4.00 15.02 -3.61
C ALA A 382 3.05 16.07 -4.21
N ALA A 383 3.55 17.29 -4.45
CA ALA A 383 2.84 18.37 -5.13
C ALA A 383 2.74 18.17 -6.66
N LYS A 384 3.53 17.26 -7.25
CA LYS A 384 3.60 17.02 -8.70
C LYS A 384 2.84 15.75 -9.11
N PRO A 385 1.51 15.81 -9.38
CA PRO A 385 0.70 14.63 -9.65
C PRO A 385 1.14 13.82 -10.88
N GLU A 386 1.83 14.45 -11.83
CA GLU A 386 2.40 13.83 -13.03
C GLU A 386 3.68 13.04 -12.77
N HIS A 387 4.33 13.25 -11.62
CA HIS A 387 5.58 12.56 -11.30
C HIS A 387 5.30 11.11 -10.88
N VAL A 388 6.04 10.14 -11.43
CA VAL A 388 5.82 8.70 -11.17
C VAL A 388 5.94 8.33 -9.68
N LEU A 389 6.82 9.02 -8.96
CA LEU A 389 7.04 8.87 -7.51
C LEU A 389 6.04 9.63 -6.62
N ASN A 390 5.08 10.36 -7.19
CA ASN A 390 4.13 11.17 -6.42
C ASN A 390 3.42 10.37 -5.32
N ALA A 391 2.89 9.20 -5.69
CA ALA A 391 2.19 8.31 -4.77
C ALA A 391 3.11 7.76 -3.68
N ALA A 392 4.34 7.39 -4.03
CA ALA A 392 5.34 6.91 -3.06
C ALA A 392 5.74 8.00 -2.07
N ALA A 393 5.97 9.24 -2.53
CA ALA A 393 6.29 10.38 -1.68
C ALA A 393 5.16 10.69 -0.70
N ARG A 394 3.90 10.69 -1.17
CA ARG A 394 2.72 10.88 -0.32
C ARG A 394 2.59 9.82 0.76
N GLN A 395 2.80 8.56 0.40
CA GLN A 395 2.76 7.48 1.38
C GLN A 395 3.90 7.62 2.39
N LEU A 396 5.11 7.96 1.94
CA LEU A 396 6.27 8.13 2.80
C LEU A 396 6.12 9.26 3.82
N ILE A 397 5.51 10.39 3.43
CA ILE A 397 5.16 11.48 4.36
C ILE A 397 4.19 10.96 5.45
N GLN A 398 3.19 10.15 5.09
CA GLN A 398 2.27 9.57 6.06
C GLN A 398 2.96 8.60 7.01
N ASP A 399 3.85 7.75 6.49
CA ASP A 399 4.58 6.77 7.29
C ASP A 399 5.58 7.45 8.25
N ILE A 400 6.26 8.52 7.81
CA ILE A 400 7.11 9.37 8.68
C ILE A 400 6.28 10.06 9.75
N ALA A 401 5.11 10.59 9.38
CA ALA A 401 4.20 11.23 10.33
C ALA A 401 3.71 10.24 11.41
N ALA A 402 3.33 9.02 11.00
CA ALA A 402 2.93 7.96 11.92
C ALA A 402 4.09 7.58 12.86
N ASP A 403 5.27 7.29 12.32
CA ASP A 403 6.46 6.91 13.10
C ASP A 403 6.86 7.97 14.14
N THR A 404 6.99 9.23 13.70
CA THR A 404 7.38 10.34 14.59
C THR A 404 6.31 10.67 15.62
N THR A 405 5.01 10.52 15.29
CA THR A 405 3.93 10.69 16.25
C THR A 405 3.99 9.62 17.33
N THR A 406 4.20 8.36 16.97
CA THR A 406 4.33 7.25 17.94
C THR A 406 5.53 7.46 18.87
N ARG A 407 6.67 7.88 18.32
CA ARG A 407 7.91 8.04 19.10
C ARG A 407 7.96 9.30 19.95
N LEU A 408 7.48 10.42 19.42
CA LEU A 408 7.75 11.76 19.97
C LEU A 408 6.46 12.51 20.37
N GLY A 409 5.29 12.06 19.92
CA GLY A 409 4.05 12.81 20.06
C GLY A 409 3.50 12.90 21.49
N HIS A 410 3.93 12.03 22.39
CA HIS A 410 3.44 12.04 23.78
C HIS A 410 4.05 13.17 24.61
N GLN A 411 5.32 13.52 24.38
CA GLN A 411 6.05 14.55 25.13
C GLN A 411 7.12 15.20 24.25
N PRO A 412 6.74 15.93 23.18
CA PRO A 412 7.70 16.51 22.25
C PRO A 412 8.69 17.49 22.94
N ASP A 413 8.26 18.16 24.00
CA ASP A 413 9.08 19.11 24.75
C ASP A 413 10.22 18.47 25.56
N SER A 414 10.17 17.16 25.82
CA SER A 414 11.21 16.41 26.51
C SER A 414 12.38 16.01 25.61
N PHE A 415 12.32 16.33 24.32
CA PHE A 415 13.35 15.95 23.34
C PHE A 415 14.05 17.17 22.76
N TYR A 416 15.38 17.19 22.87
CA TYR A 416 16.24 18.20 22.26
C TYR A 416 16.93 17.63 21.03
N CYS A 417 16.99 18.42 19.97
CA CYS A 417 17.82 18.08 18.81
C CYS A 417 19.30 18.10 19.19
N ARG A 418 20.04 16.99 19.06
CA ARG A 418 21.49 16.98 19.38
C ARG A 418 22.33 17.98 18.58
N ARG A 419 21.82 18.39 17.41
CA ARG A 419 22.49 19.34 16.52
C ARG A 419 22.16 20.80 16.81
N CYS A 420 20.88 21.11 17.04
CA CYS A 420 20.41 22.48 17.23
C CYS A 420 20.22 22.84 18.69
N LEU A 421 20.13 21.84 19.58
CA LEU A 421 19.71 21.95 20.97
C LEU A 421 18.39 22.73 21.15
N THR A 422 17.54 22.69 20.13
CA THR A 422 16.16 23.17 20.19
C THR A 422 15.22 21.99 20.38
N ARG A 423 14.11 22.25 21.09
CA ARG A 423 13.10 21.24 21.40
C ARG A 423 12.42 20.72 20.14
N CYS A 424 11.94 19.49 20.22
CA CYS A 424 11.05 18.95 19.22
C CYS A 424 9.70 19.67 19.26
N ALA A 425 9.10 19.84 18.10
CA ALA A 425 7.80 20.47 17.93
C ALA A 425 6.97 19.70 16.91
N ALA A 426 5.66 19.92 16.96
CA ALA A 426 4.75 19.46 15.91
C ALA A 426 4.93 20.31 14.65
N HIS A 427 5.03 19.65 13.51
CA HIS A 427 5.07 20.25 12.18
C HIS A 427 3.89 19.73 11.35
N THR A 428 3.42 20.54 10.41
CA THR A 428 2.36 20.15 9.47
C THR A 428 2.97 19.90 8.11
N GLY A 429 2.66 18.75 7.50
CA GLY A 429 3.07 18.37 6.15
C GLY A 429 1.88 18.24 5.21
N GLN A 430 2.00 18.71 3.97
CA GLN A 430 0.98 18.57 2.93
C GLN A 430 1.15 17.26 2.16
N VAL A 431 0.16 16.38 2.22
CA VAL A 431 0.12 15.14 1.44
C VAL A 431 -0.62 15.36 0.12
N THR A 432 -1.76 16.04 0.17
CA THR A 432 -2.53 16.46 -1.00
C THR A 432 -3.01 17.89 -0.79
N LEU A 433 -3.61 18.51 -1.81
CA LEU A 433 -4.18 19.86 -1.70
C LEU A 433 -5.17 20.05 -0.54
N ILE A 434 -5.78 18.97 -0.06
CA ILE A 434 -6.80 18.99 1.01
C ILE A 434 -6.41 18.19 2.25
N LYS A 435 -5.33 17.40 2.19
CA LYS A 435 -4.93 16.49 3.27
C LYS A 435 -3.57 16.91 3.81
N THR A 436 -3.56 17.28 5.08
CA THR A 436 -2.34 17.48 5.86
C THR A 436 -2.12 16.33 6.83
N VAL A 437 -0.88 16.18 7.31
CA VAL A 437 -0.52 15.30 8.41
C VAL A 437 0.35 16.05 9.41
N THR A 438 0.26 15.68 10.67
CA THR A 438 1.16 16.19 11.72
C THR A 438 2.31 15.21 11.91
N TYR A 439 3.53 15.73 11.96
CA TYR A 439 4.75 14.95 12.25
C TYR A 439 5.60 15.69 13.27
N TYR A 440 6.54 15.00 13.91
CA TYR A 440 7.34 15.57 14.99
C TYR A 440 8.84 15.55 14.66
N GLY A 441 9.52 16.64 14.99
CA GLY A 441 10.96 16.79 14.77
C GLY A 441 11.47 18.11 15.36
N CYS A 442 12.78 18.31 15.34
CA CYS A 442 13.44 19.55 15.78
C CYS A 442 12.72 20.80 15.24
N ARG A 443 12.41 21.78 16.10
CA ARG A 443 11.74 23.01 15.65
C ARG A 443 12.51 23.75 14.56
N THR A 444 13.84 23.73 14.63
CA THR A 444 14.72 24.47 13.71
C THR A 444 15.06 23.69 12.44
N CYS A 445 15.60 22.47 12.57
CA CYS A 445 16.13 21.71 11.44
C CYS A 445 15.24 20.52 11.01
N ARG A 446 14.11 20.31 11.70
CA ARG A 446 13.14 19.23 11.45
C ARG A 446 13.65 17.80 11.62
N GLN A 447 14.92 17.56 11.92
CA GLN A 447 15.42 16.19 12.14
C GLN A 447 14.77 15.54 13.37
N SER A 448 14.49 14.24 13.28
CA SER A 448 13.81 13.45 14.31
C SER A 448 14.57 12.18 14.71
N ARG A 449 15.84 12.05 14.29
CA ARG A 449 16.63 10.82 14.47
C ARG A 449 17.56 10.90 15.68
N ALA A 450 18.33 11.97 15.79
CA ALA A 450 19.36 12.16 16.81
C ALA A 450 18.84 13.15 17.87
N LEU A 451 17.97 12.64 18.74
CA LEU A 451 17.36 13.43 19.81
C LEU A 451 18.00 13.06 21.16
N LEU A 452 18.10 14.04 22.04
CA LEU A 452 18.49 13.92 23.44
C LEU A 452 17.19 14.00 24.24
N GLU A 453 16.79 12.91 24.88
CA GLU A 453 15.69 12.90 25.84
C GLU A 453 16.19 13.52 27.14
N TRP A 454 15.64 14.67 27.52
CA TRP A 454 16.09 15.45 28.66
C TRP A 454 14.92 16.19 29.31
N ILE A 455 14.76 15.98 30.61
CA ILE A 455 13.69 16.61 31.42
C ILE A 455 14.24 17.74 32.29
N GLY A 456 15.55 17.77 32.52
CA GLY A 456 16.21 18.81 33.30
C GLY A 456 16.32 20.16 32.57
N PRO A 457 16.81 21.20 33.25
CA PRO A 457 17.11 22.47 32.60
C PRO A 457 18.28 22.33 31.63
N VAL A 458 18.22 23.09 30.55
CA VAL A 458 19.31 23.41 29.63
C VAL A 458 19.81 24.82 29.96
N VAL A 459 21.09 24.92 30.28
CA VAL A 459 21.70 26.17 30.75
C VAL A 459 22.66 26.68 29.69
N ALA A 460 22.46 27.90 29.21
CA ALA A 460 23.42 28.57 28.36
C ALA A 460 24.61 29.06 29.20
N VAL A 461 25.77 28.46 28.97
CA VAL A 461 27.01 28.76 29.69
C VAL A 461 27.92 29.63 28.83
N LEU A 462 28.38 30.74 29.40
CA LEU A 462 29.42 31.59 28.82
C LEU A 462 30.69 31.39 29.65
N ASP A 463 31.49 30.40 29.27
CA ASP A 463 32.77 30.06 29.90
C ASP A 463 33.84 29.81 28.84
N SER A 464 34.83 30.69 28.77
CA SER A 464 35.96 30.55 27.85
C SER A 464 36.89 29.38 28.18
N ARG A 465 36.78 28.79 29.37
CA ARG A 465 37.54 27.60 29.78
C ARG A 465 36.85 26.29 29.43
N MET A 466 35.53 26.30 29.21
CA MET A 466 34.79 25.08 28.89
C MET A 466 35.12 24.64 27.46
N THR A 467 35.82 23.52 27.30
CA THR A 467 36.31 23.03 26.00
C THR A 467 35.29 22.24 25.20
N GLU A 468 34.28 21.69 25.87
CA GLU A 468 33.20 20.93 25.23
C GLU A 468 32.02 21.83 24.87
N LYS A 469 31.30 21.50 23.78
CA LYS A 469 30.12 22.26 23.37
C LYS A 469 28.99 22.18 24.38
N TRP A 470 28.85 21.04 25.05
CA TRP A 470 27.91 20.85 26.13
C TRP A 470 28.38 19.71 27.04
N VAL A 471 27.94 19.73 28.30
CA VAL A 471 28.20 18.69 29.30
C VAL A 471 26.93 18.48 30.14
N GLU A 472 26.68 17.25 30.55
CA GLU A 472 25.65 16.95 31.54
C GLU A 472 26.27 17.04 32.94
N GLN A 473 25.80 17.97 33.76
CA GLN A 473 26.33 18.20 35.10
C GLN A 473 25.25 18.70 36.04
N ALA A 474 25.21 18.19 37.27
CA ALA A 474 24.27 18.58 38.32
C ALA A 474 22.78 18.50 37.91
N GLY A 475 22.42 17.51 37.07
CA GLY A 475 21.05 17.36 36.58
C GLY A 475 20.63 18.44 35.58
N ALA A 476 21.59 19.15 34.98
CA ALA A 476 21.39 20.12 33.90
C ALA A 476 22.25 19.78 32.68
N VAL A 477 21.76 20.11 31.49
CA VAL A 477 22.60 20.13 30.27
C VAL A 477 23.16 21.53 30.12
N ARG A 478 24.46 21.67 30.32
CA ARG A 478 25.17 22.94 30.25
C ARG A 478 25.77 23.09 28.86
N VAL A 479 25.43 24.13 28.14
CA VAL A 479 25.80 24.31 26.74
C VAL A 479 26.68 25.55 26.60
N ASN A 480 27.92 25.38 26.16
CA ASN A 480 28.85 26.49 25.97
C ASN A 480 28.47 27.31 24.74
N TRP A 481 27.80 28.44 24.95
CA TRP A 481 27.41 29.32 23.86
C TRP A 481 28.63 29.91 23.13
N LEU A 482 29.79 30.09 23.79
CA LEU A 482 30.99 30.65 23.16
C LEU A 482 31.57 29.74 22.06
N LEU A 483 31.39 28.42 22.20
CA LEU A 483 31.80 27.44 21.19
C LEU A 483 30.73 27.21 20.13
N GLN A 484 29.45 27.36 20.49
CA GLN A 484 28.33 27.10 19.58
C GLN A 484 27.97 28.31 18.70
N ARG A 485 28.05 29.53 19.26
CA ARG A 485 27.77 30.84 18.63
C ARG A 485 26.43 30.93 17.89
N VAL A 486 25.48 30.05 18.22
CA VAL A 486 24.09 30.06 17.75
C VAL A 486 23.16 29.84 18.94
N LEU A 487 21.99 30.47 18.92
CA LEU A 487 20.99 30.29 19.97
C LEU A 487 20.32 28.91 19.89
N PHE A 488 20.03 28.34 21.05
CA PHE A 488 19.30 27.09 21.25
C PHE A 488 18.19 27.29 22.29
N ASP A 489 17.48 26.23 22.69
CA ASP A 489 16.49 26.33 23.77
C ASP A 489 17.19 26.16 25.11
N PHE A 490 17.07 27.18 25.97
CA PHE A 490 17.65 27.19 27.32
C PHE A 490 16.68 27.87 28.29
N GLU A 491 16.76 27.50 29.56
CA GLU A 491 15.90 28.03 30.64
C GLU A 491 16.67 28.94 31.61
N ALA A 492 18.00 28.90 31.55
CA ALA A 492 18.85 29.74 32.38
C ALA A 492 20.15 30.12 31.65
N VAL A 493 20.78 31.18 32.13
CA VAL A 493 22.09 31.64 31.66
C VAL A 493 23.08 31.64 32.83
N GLU A 494 24.28 31.13 32.59
CA GLU A 494 25.39 31.21 33.52
C GLU A 494 26.61 31.83 32.86
N ILE A 495 27.14 32.88 33.47
CA ILE A 495 28.32 33.59 33.00
C ILE A 495 29.46 33.29 33.96
N VAL A 496 30.35 32.39 33.55
CA VAL A 496 31.45 31.89 34.39
C VAL A 496 32.72 32.67 34.12
N GLN A 497 33.12 32.77 32.85
CA GLN A 497 34.29 33.53 32.43
C GLN A 497 34.11 33.99 30.97
N ALA A 498 33.59 35.20 30.80
CA ALA A 498 33.34 35.80 29.50
C ALA A 498 33.79 37.26 29.47
N SER A 499 34.19 37.74 28.29
CA SER A 499 34.50 39.16 28.08
C SER A 499 33.22 39.99 27.90
N ASP A 500 33.28 41.30 28.11
CA ASP A 500 32.16 42.21 27.80
C ASP A 500 31.73 42.09 26.32
N GLU A 501 32.68 41.86 25.40
CA GLU A 501 32.40 41.63 23.98
C GLU A 501 31.60 40.34 23.74
N ASP A 502 31.90 39.26 24.47
CA ASP A 502 31.11 38.03 24.39
C ASP A 502 29.69 38.24 24.90
N ILE A 503 29.53 39.00 25.99
CA ILE A 503 28.20 39.36 26.53
C ILE A 503 27.42 40.19 25.52
N GLU A 504 28.05 41.19 24.91
CA GLU A 504 27.40 42.03 23.90
C GLU A 504 26.95 41.19 22.71
N ARG A 505 27.79 40.30 22.19
CA ARG A 505 27.44 39.40 21.09
C ARG A 505 26.28 38.46 21.44
N PHE A 506 26.32 37.86 22.63
CA PHE A 506 25.23 37.00 23.11
C PHE A 506 23.93 37.79 23.23
N ALA A 507 23.98 38.96 23.87
CA ALA A 507 22.84 39.85 24.06
C ALA A 507 22.24 40.33 22.73
N VAL A 508 23.08 40.66 21.75
CA VAL A 508 22.64 41.04 20.40
C VAL A 508 21.94 39.87 19.71
N GLN A 509 22.43 38.63 19.84
CA GLN A 509 21.72 37.47 19.30
C GLN A 509 20.38 37.26 19.98
N VAL A 510 20.33 37.28 21.32
CA VAL A 510 19.09 37.09 22.09
C VAL A 510 18.07 38.20 21.78
N GLY A 511 18.52 39.45 21.70
CA GLY A 511 17.67 40.60 21.35
C GLY A 511 17.15 40.57 19.91
N ASN A 512 17.89 39.94 18.99
CA ASN A 512 17.49 39.74 17.60
C ASN A 512 16.89 38.35 17.34
N ASP A 513 16.64 37.55 18.37
CA ASP A 513 16.04 36.23 18.20
C ASP A 513 14.64 36.39 17.60
N THR A 514 14.32 35.62 16.56
CA THR A 514 13.00 35.65 15.90
C THR A 514 12.13 34.46 16.27
N ASP A 515 12.59 33.56 17.15
CA ASP A 515 11.82 32.39 17.55
C ASP A 515 10.67 32.80 18.50
N PRO A 516 9.39 32.68 18.06
CA PRO A 516 8.25 33.13 18.85
C PRO A 516 8.04 32.29 20.12
N LEU A 517 8.63 31.09 20.20
CA LEU A 517 8.55 30.27 21.40
C LEU A 517 9.58 30.68 22.43
N ARG A 518 10.76 31.19 22.06
CA ARG A 518 11.79 31.57 23.03
C ARG A 518 11.60 32.97 23.60
N GLN A 519 11.28 33.93 22.73
CA GLN A 519 11.20 35.35 23.10
C GLN A 519 10.39 35.64 24.38
N PRO A 520 9.20 35.04 24.59
CA PRO A 520 8.41 35.32 25.78
C PRO A 520 9.12 34.91 27.08
N TYR A 521 9.91 33.84 27.05
CA TYR A 521 10.53 33.28 28.24
C TYR A 521 11.80 34.02 28.67
N TYR A 522 12.47 34.79 27.80
CA TYR A 522 13.71 35.48 28.19
C TYR A 522 13.53 36.35 29.43
N LYS A 523 12.36 36.97 29.59
CA LYS A 523 12.01 37.80 30.75
C LYS A 523 11.73 37.02 32.03
N GLU A 524 11.56 35.72 31.94
CA GLU A 524 11.35 34.80 33.06
C GLU A 524 12.64 34.06 33.43
N MET A 525 13.61 34.01 32.52
CA MET A 525 14.87 33.30 32.73
C MET A 525 15.76 34.01 33.76
N SER A 526 16.45 33.17 34.54
CA SER A 526 17.50 33.61 35.45
C SER A 526 18.85 33.67 34.75
N CYS A 527 19.62 34.73 35.05
CA CYS A 527 20.99 34.89 34.60
C CYS A 527 21.91 35.03 35.82
N ARG A 528 22.79 34.04 36.02
CA ARG A 528 23.74 34.02 37.13
C ARG A 528 25.13 34.36 36.64
N ILE A 529 25.81 35.24 37.35
CA ILE A 529 27.18 35.67 37.06
C ILE A 529 28.08 35.12 38.18
N GLY A 530 29.06 34.30 37.79
CA GLY A 530 30.03 33.73 38.72
C GLY A 530 30.81 34.84 39.45
N LEU A 531 31.16 34.59 40.70
CA LEU A 531 31.80 35.58 41.57
C LEU A 531 33.16 36.09 41.03
N SER A 532 33.85 35.26 40.25
CA SER A 532 35.12 35.58 39.59
C SER A 532 34.98 36.31 38.26
N CYS A 533 33.75 36.44 37.71
CA CYS A 533 33.53 37.10 36.43
C CYS A 533 33.32 38.61 36.63
N HIS A 534 34.27 39.40 36.14
CA HIS A 534 34.20 40.86 36.15
C HIS A 534 33.60 41.37 34.84
N LEU A 535 32.35 41.85 34.90
CA LEU A 535 31.66 42.51 33.78
C LEU A 535 31.50 44.00 34.04
N SER A 536 31.54 44.80 32.98
CA SER A 536 31.23 46.23 33.04
C SER A 536 29.77 46.50 33.43
N ASP A 537 29.50 47.69 33.97
CA ASP A 537 28.13 48.12 34.29
C ASP A 537 27.21 48.16 33.06
N ASN A 538 27.78 48.40 31.88
CA ASN A 538 27.04 48.40 30.63
C ASN A 538 26.53 46.99 30.32
N SER A 539 27.39 45.98 30.38
CA SER A 539 27.02 44.57 30.19
C SER A 539 25.97 44.12 31.20
N LEU A 540 26.09 44.51 32.48
CA LEU A 540 25.08 44.23 33.50
C LEU A 540 23.72 44.86 33.18
N ARG A 541 23.70 46.10 32.69
CA ARG A 541 22.47 46.78 32.28
C ARG A 541 21.82 46.08 31.10
N VAL A 542 22.61 45.69 30.09
CA VAL A 542 22.12 44.96 28.91
C VAL A 542 21.50 43.62 29.34
N LEU A 543 22.19 42.84 30.18
CA LEU A 543 21.67 41.57 30.70
C LEU A 543 20.35 41.76 31.46
N ARG A 544 20.25 42.77 32.34
CA ARG A 544 19.01 43.09 33.08
C ARG A 544 17.88 43.57 32.17
N SER A 545 18.23 44.16 31.01
CA SER A 545 17.24 44.57 30.02
C SER A 545 16.72 43.40 29.18
N ILE A 546 17.38 42.23 29.23
CA ILE A 546 16.98 41.02 28.50
C ILE A 546 16.30 40.04 29.45
N PHE A 547 16.97 39.69 30.56
CA PHE A 547 16.57 38.64 31.49
C PHE A 547 15.78 39.14 32.70
N GLY A 548 14.98 38.26 33.31
CA GLY A 548 14.11 38.59 34.44
C GLY A 548 14.86 38.87 35.74
N SER A 549 15.83 38.01 36.05
CA SER A 549 16.73 38.17 37.20
C SER A 549 18.19 38.07 36.75
N VAL A 550 19.01 38.98 37.26
CA VAL A 550 20.46 38.99 37.02
C VAL A 550 21.17 39.13 38.35
N GLU A 551 21.78 38.04 38.81
CA GLU A 551 22.37 37.93 40.15
C GLU A 551 23.82 37.48 40.08
N ARG A 552 24.64 37.95 41.03
CA ARG A 552 25.98 37.41 41.26
C ARG A 552 25.91 36.37 42.37
N GLY A 553 26.49 35.20 42.14
CA GLY A 553 26.42 34.12 43.13
C GLY A 553 27.20 32.87 42.72
N PRO A 554 27.19 31.83 43.59
CA PRO A 554 27.74 30.52 43.23
C PRO A 554 26.98 29.91 42.06
N LEU A 555 27.71 29.25 41.17
CA LEU A 555 27.14 28.61 39.98
C LEU A 555 26.54 27.25 40.34
N LEU A 556 25.63 26.71 39.53
CA LEU A 556 25.03 25.41 39.82
C LEU A 556 26.07 24.28 39.88
N ALA A 557 27.15 24.39 39.08
CA ALA A 557 28.27 23.46 39.12
C ALA A 557 28.94 23.42 40.50
N ASP A 558 29.17 24.58 41.12
CA ASP A 558 29.88 24.72 42.39
C ASP A 558 29.09 24.11 43.56
N VAL A 559 27.76 24.18 43.51
CA VAL A 559 26.88 23.64 44.57
C VAL A 559 26.89 22.10 44.60
N SER A 560 27.11 21.46 43.45
CA SER A 560 27.11 20.00 43.37
C SER A 560 28.37 19.36 43.96
N GLU A 561 29.53 20.00 43.83
CA GLU A 561 30.79 19.49 44.39
C GLU A 561 30.77 19.50 45.92
N THR A 562 30.26 20.58 46.53
CA THR A 562 30.11 20.68 47.99
C THR A 562 29.12 19.65 48.54
N ALA A 563 28.04 19.35 47.81
CA ALA A 563 27.06 18.37 48.24
C ALA A 563 27.55 16.91 48.17
N THR A 564 28.46 16.59 47.26
CA THR A 564 29.11 15.27 47.24
C THR A 564 30.15 15.08 48.34
N ASP A 565 30.80 16.16 48.80
CA ASP A 565 31.75 16.09 49.90
C ASP A 565 31.02 15.92 51.24
N ASP A 566 29.93 16.66 51.46
CA ASP A 566 29.06 16.48 52.63
C ASP A 566 28.43 15.07 52.69
N ARG A 567 28.11 14.48 51.52
CA ARG A 567 27.56 13.12 51.46
C ARG A 567 28.62 12.05 51.78
N ARG A 568 29.88 12.28 51.43
CA ARG A 568 31.00 11.43 51.85
C ARG A 568 31.30 11.57 53.34
N GLU A 569 31.23 12.77 53.91
CA GLU A 569 31.39 12.95 55.36
C GLU A 569 30.26 12.28 56.16
N ILE A 570 29.02 12.28 55.64
CA ILE A 570 27.89 11.57 56.25
C ILE A 570 28.06 10.05 56.10
N GLU A 571 28.49 9.53 54.95
CA GLU A 571 28.76 8.09 54.77
C GLU A 571 29.95 7.61 55.63
N ASP A 572 30.99 8.41 55.81
CA ASP A 572 32.11 8.13 56.71
C ASP A 572 31.70 8.19 58.19
N GLN A 573 30.79 9.11 58.56
CA GLN A 573 30.18 9.13 59.89
C GLN A 573 29.27 7.94 60.14
N GLU A 574 28.44 7.52 59.17
CA GLU A 574 27.60 6.33 59.30
C GLU A 574 28.42 5.03 59.38
N GLN A 575 29.54 4.93 58.66
CA GLN A 575 30.49 3.81 58.81
C GLN A 575 31.20 3.82 60.18
N SER A 576 31.51 4.99 60.74
CA SER A 576 32.09 5.09 62.09
C SER A 576 31.12 4.70 63.21
N VAL A 577 29.83 5.01 63.05
CA VAL A 577 28.78 4.67 64.03
C VAL A 577 28.42 3.19 63.96
N SER A 578 28.33 2.61 62.76
CA SER A 578 28.06 1.18 62.56
C SER A 578 29.22 0.28 63.00
N GLY A 579 30.47 0.78 63.00
CA GLY A 579 31.62 0.11 63.64
C GLY A 579 31.55 0.07 65.17
N SER A 580 30.86 1.00 65.82
CA SER A 580 30.76 1.05 67.30
C SER A 580 29.66 0.15 67.88
N ILE A 581 28.63 -0.19 67.09
CA ILE A 581 27.52 -1.06 67.52
C ILE A 581 27.89 -2.55 67.42
N ALA A 582 28.95 -2.90 66.68
CA ALA A 582 29.45 -4.27 66.58
C ALA A 582 30.43 -4.68 67.69
N ALA A 583 30.76 -3.77 68.63
CA ALA A 583 31.74 -3.99 69.70
C ALA A 583 31.15 -3.91 71.13
N SER A 584 29.81 -3.98 71.28
CA SER A 584 29.10 -4.00 72.56
C SER A 584 28.30 -5.27 72.80
#